data_AF-A0A535V5J0-F1
#
_entry.id   AF-A0A535V5J0-F1
#
_cell.length_a   1.000
_cell.length_b   1.000
_cell.length_c   1.000
_cell.angle_alpha   90.00
_cell.angle_beta   90.00
_cell.angle_gamma   90.00
#
_symmetry.space_group_name_H-M   'P 1'
#
loop_
_entity.id
_entity.type
_entity.pdbx_description
1 polymer ?
#
loop_
_entity_poly.entity_id
_entity_poly.type
_entity_poly.pdbx_seq_one_letter_code
_entity_poly.pdbx_strand_id
1 'polypeptide(L)'
;MNRFPLHTIGDGVHLWLWGQIQVANFQGNPVEVIGSLYQSRYISFAGDQAASFGAFMQDKNGRMVMVFDTMSSNLNPSIMVVSRKVSDSLGSIGNARFIIKGPSETFDTRWGDFEAASYDGFSANHIWVASQYSISGDWATFIARV
;
A
#
# COMPACT_ATOMS: atom_id res chain seq x y z
N MET A 1 15.64 -0.61 2.42
CA MET A 1 14.82 0.40 3.11
C MET A 1 13.58 -0.33 3.60
N ASN A 2 13.48 -0.61 4.91
CA ASN A 2 12.37 -1.40 5.44
C ASN A 2 11.31 -0.42 5.99
N ARG A 3 10.07 -0.51 5.51
CA ARG A 3 8.91 0.26 6.01
C ARG A 3 7.82 -0.74 6.39
N PHE A 4 7.13 -0.48 7.51
CA PHE A 4 6.10 -1.38 8.05
C PHE A 4 4.74 -0.65 8.10
N PRO A 5 3.65 -1.22 7.55
CA PRO A 5 2.30 -0.75 7.85
C PRO A 5 1.88 -1.20 9.26
N LEU A 6 1.28 -0.30 10.04
CA LEU A 6 0.65 -0.60 11.33
C LEU A 6 -0.85 -0.31 11.24
N HIS A 7 -1.66 -1.31 11.57
CA HIS A 7 -3.13 -1.23 11.59
C HIS A 7 -3.61 -0.85 12.99
N THR A 8 -4.39 0.22 13.11
CA THR A 8 -5.10 0.58 14.36
C THR A 8 -6.57 0.84 14.07
N ILE A 9 -7.46 0.20 14.84
CA ILE A 9 -8.91 0.34 14.76
C ILE A 9 -9.35 1.40 15.78
N GLY A 10 -10.05 2.46 15.33
CA GLY A 10 -10.66 3.47 16.20
C GLY A 10 -11.91 4.09 15.57
N ASP A 11 -12.99 4.19 16.34
CA ASP A 11 -14.19 5.04 16.10
C ASP A 11 -14.94 4.86 14.77
N GLY A 12 -15.03 3.62 14.25
CA GLY A 12 -15.79 3.33 13.02
C GLY A 12 -15.13 3.88 11.74
N VAL A 13 -13.85 4.24 11.82
CA VAL A 13 -12.99 4.59 10.69
C VAL A 13 -11.81 3.63 10.70
N HIS A 14 -11.66 2.85 9.62
CA HIS A 14 -10.46 2.03 9.45
C HIS A 14 -9.30 2.92 8.99
N LEU A 15 -8.27 2.96 9.82
CA LEU A 15 -7.08 3.78 9.61
C LEU A 15 -5.88 2.91 9.25
N TRP A 16 -5.21 3.28 8.16
CA TRP A 16 -4.00 2.62 7.68
C TRP A 16 -2.83 3.60 7.70
N LEU A 17 -1.87 3.37 8.60
CA LEU A 17 -0.73 4.26 8.77
C LEU A 17 0.32 4.01 7.69
N TRP A 18 0.64 5.05 6.92
CA TRP A 18 1.88 5.14 6.17
C TRP A 18 2.84 6.10 6.87
N GLY A 19 4.13 5.76 6.86
CA GLY A 19 5.21 6.60 7.36
C GLY A 19 6.48 6.52 6.51
N GLN A 20 7.20 7.62 6.44
CA GLN A 20 8.56 7.70 5.91
C GLN A 20 9.51 8.02 7.06
N ILE A 21 10.57 7.22 7.19
CA ILE A 21 11.64 7.42 8.16
C ILE A 21 12.83 8.04 7.43
N GLN A 22 13.34 9.16 7.94
CA GLN A 22 14.61 9.70 7.53
C GLN A 22 15.72 9.06 8.36
N VAL A 23 16.71 8.52 7.66
CA VAL A 23 17.88 7.90 8.28
C VAL A 23 19.02 8.91 8.27
N ALA A 24 19.60 9.19 9.44
CA ALA A 24 20.82 9.98 9.57
C ALA A 24 22.05 9.08 9.76
N ASN A 25 23.24 9.60 9.41
CA ASN A 25 24.55 9.00 9.71
C ASN A 25 24.76 7.57 9.18
N PHE A 26 24.54 7.36 7.87
CA PHE A 26 24.93 6.11 7.21
C PHE A 26 26.46 6.07 6.96
N GLN A 27 27.26 6.17 8.02
CA GLN A 27 28.72 6.06 7.96
C GLN A 27 29.15 4.61 8.20
N GLY A 28 28.99 3.75 7.19
CA GLY A 28 29.74 2.49 7.00
C GLY A 28 29.79 1.42 8.11
N ASN A 29 29.32 1.69 9.32
CA ASN A 29 29.39 0.82 10.50
C ASN A 29 27.98 0.65 11.09
N PRO A 30 27.45 -0.59 11.13
CA PRO A 30 26.02 -0.84 11.28
C PRO A 30 25.56 -0.89 12.76
N VAL A 31 25.96 0.08 13.60
CA VAL A 31 25.72 -0.06 15.05
C VAL A 31 24.65 0.88 15.59
N GLU A 32 24.50 2.12 15.10
CA GLU A 32 23.37 2.98 15.49
C GLU A 32 22.88 3.84 14.33
N VAL A 33 21.86 3.32 13.64
CA VAL A 33 21.11 4.10 12.66
C VAL A 33 20.01 4.84 13.41
N ILE A 34 20.19 6.14 13.65
CA ILE A 34 19.11 6.97 14.20
C ILE A 34 18.14 7.27 13.05
N GLY A 35 16.94 6.71 13.14
CA GLY A 35 15.81 7.03 12.28
C GLY A 35 14.88 8.01 12.96
N SER A 36 14.51 9.09 12.28
CA SER A 36 13.43 9.98 12.71
C SER A 36 12.25 9.87 11.76
N LEU A 37 11.04 10.04 12.29
CA LEU A 37 9.86 10.15 11.44
C LEU A 37 9.97 11.43 10.59
N TYR A 38 10.03 11.26 9.28
CA TYR A 38 10.06 12.39 8.34
C TYR A 38 8.64 12.90 8.05
N GLN A 39 7.72 11.97 7.82
CA GLN A 39 6.30 12.26 7.63
C GLN A 39 5.48 10.98 7.79
N SER A 40 4.22 11.14 8.14
CA SER A 40 3.23 10.07 8.12
C SER A 40 1.84 10.63 7.83
N ARG A 41 0.94 9.74 7.46
CA ARG A 41 -0.49 10.02 7.33
C ARG A 41 -1.27 8.72 7.42
N TYR A 42 -2.51 8.84 7.89
CA TYR A 42 -3.50 7.77 7.78
C TYR A 42 -4.20 7.83 6.44
N ILE A 43 -4.29 6.68 5.78
CA ILE A 43 -5.30 6.41 4.77
C ILE A 43 -6.56 6.02 5.54
N SER A 44 -7.65 6.76 5.34
CA SER A 44 -8.91 6.56 6.03
C SER A 44 -9.98 6.12 5.06
N PHE A 45 -10.75 5.10 5.44
CA PHE A 45 -11.93 4.67 4.68
C PHE A 45 -13.20 4.98 5.47
N ALA A 46 -14.30 5.22 4.75
CA ALA A 46 -15.60 5.46 5.36
C ALA A 46 -16.29 4.13 5.69
N GLY A 47 -17.07 4.11 6.77
CA GLY A 47 -17.84 2.93 7.17
C GLY A 47 -16.94 1.74 7.54
N ASP A 48 -17.32 0.57 7.07
CA ASP A 48 -16.67 -0.71 7.39
C ASP A 48 -15.60 -1.13 6.38
N GLN A 49 -15.20 -0.25 5.47
CA GLN A 49 -14.19 -0.58 4.48
C GLN A 49 -12.81 -0.70 5.14
N ALA A 50 -12.20 -1.87 5.02
CA ALA A 50 -10.87 -2.15 5.49
C ALA A 50 -9.84 -2.13 4.35
N ALA A 51 -8.59 -1.84 4.70
CA ALA A 51 -7.42 -2.19 3.90
C ALA A 51 -6.65 -3.30 4.62
N SER A 52 -6.15 -4.26 3.87
CA SER A 52 -5.28 -5.32 4.36
C SER A 52 -4.11 -5.47 3.41
N PHE A 53 -3.00 -5.98 3.95
CA PHE A 53 -1.82 -6.45 3.23
C PHE A 53 -1.24 -5.44 2.19
N GLY A 54 -0.03 -4.93 2.45
CA GLY A 54 0.49 -3.76 1.76
C GLY A 54 1.87 -3.97 1.20
N ALA A 55 2.03 -3.69 -0.10
CA ALA A 55 3.34 -3.58 -0.73
C ALA A 55 3.53 -2.18 -1.29
N PHE A 56 4.73 -1.63 -1.14
CA PHE A 56 5.07 -0.32 -1.67
C PHE A 56 6.39 -0.37 -2.43
N MET A 57 6.51 0.52 -3.42
CA MET A 57 7.76 0.73 -4.14
C MET A 57 7.93 2.21 -4.48
N GLN A 58 9.17 2.64 -4.61
CA GLN A 58 9.52 4.00 -5.06
C GLN A 58 10.24 3.93 -6.40
N ASP A 59 9.91 4.84 -7.31
CA ASP A 59 10.61 5.00 -8.60
C ASP A 59 11.82 5.96 -8.49
N LYS A 60 12.61 6.11 -9.57
CA LYS A 60 13.82 6.97 -9.51
C LYS A 60 13.53 8.45 -9.28
N ASN A 61 12.31 8.90 -9.58
CA ASN A 61 11.91 10.29 -9.37
C ASN A 61 11.34 10.49 -7.96
N GLY A 62 11.43 9.46 -7.11
CA GLY A 62 10.96 9.47 -5.74
C GLY A 62 9.43 9.35 -5.62
N ARG A 63 8.70 9.07 -6.70
CA ARG A 63 7.27 8.75 -6.62
C ARG A 63 7.13 7.42 -5.91
N MET A 64 6.35 7.41 -4.84
CA MET A 64 5.97 6.21 -4.11
C MET A 64 4.62 5.72 -4.61
N VAL A 65 4.49 4.41 -4.75
CA VAL A 65 3.22 3.73 -4.96
C VAL A 65 3.07 2.66 -3.88
N MET A 66 1.85 2.50 -3.36
CA MET A 66 1.48 1.41 -2.46
C MET A 66 0.22 0.74 -3.00
N VAL A 67 0.30 -0.57 -3.19
CA VAL A 67 -0.84 -1.44 -3.52
C VAL A 67 -1.29 -2.14 -2.23
N PHE A 68 -2.59 -2.35 -2.12
CA PHE A 68 -3.20 -3.06 -1.00
C PHE A 68 -4.55 -3.61 -1.40
N ASP A 69 -5.00 -4.61 -0.67
CA ASP A 69 -6.34 -5.17 -0.81
C ASP A 69 -7.34 -4.37 0.02
N THR A 70 -8.58 -4.30 -0.44
CA THR A 70 -9.67 -3.62 0.26
C THR A 70 -10.99 -4.38 0.15
N MET A 71 -11.79 -4.31 1.21
CA MET A 71 -13.07 -5.02 1.32
C MET A 71 -13.98 -4.34 2.34
N SER A 72 -15.28 -4.60 2.25
CA SER A 72 -16.32 -4.14 3.17
C SER A 72 -17.57 -5.02 3.00
N SER A 73 -18.59 -4.89 3.86
CA SER A 73 -19.87 -5.57 3.66
C SER A 73 -20.55 -5.30 2.30
N ASN A 74 -20.19 -4.19 1.63
CA ASN A 74 -20.70 -3.83 0.31
C ASN A 74 -19.61 -3.77 -0.77
N LEU A 75 -18.40 -4.25 -0.45
CA LEU A 75 -17.27 -4.26 -1.37
C LEU A 75 -16.55 -5.61 -1.26
N ASN A 76 -16.70 -6.42 -2.29
CA ASN A 76 -15.95 -7.66 -2.45
C ASN A 76 -14.43 -7.39 -2.45
N PRO A 77 -13.60 -8.37 -2.05
CA PRO A 77 -12.15 -8.21 -2.06
C PRO A 77 -11.64 -7.66 -3.40
N SER A 78 -11.00 -6.51 -3.32
CA SER A 78 -10.65 -5.63 -4.43
C SER A 78 -9.23 -5.09 -4.25
N ILE A 79 -8.63 -4.62 -5.35
CA ILE A 79 -7.26 -4.11 -5.35
C ILE A 79 -7.31 -2.60 -5.47
N MET A 80 -6.67 -1.90 -4.53
CA MET A 80 -6.48 -0.46 -4.60
C MET A 80 -5.01 -0.09 -4.64
N VAL A 81 -4.76 1.12 -5.13
CA VAL A 81 -3.44 1.71 -5.15
C VAL A 81 -3.51 3.16 -4.72
N VAL A 82 -2.50 3.59 -3.98
CA VAL A 82 -2.27 4.98 -3.64
C VAL A 82 -0.88 5.40 -4.09
N SER A 83 -0.69 6.67 -4.41
CA SER A 83 0.61 7.20 -4.80
C SER A 83 0.90 8.55 -4.18
N ARG A 84 2.18 8.87 -4.09
CA ARG A 84 2.70 10.17 -3.64
C ARG A 84 3.90 10.55 -4.49
N LYS A 85 4.00 11.80 -4.90
CA LYS A 85 5.18 12.39 -5.55
C LYS A 85 6.03 13.14 -4.54
N VAL A 86 7.31 13.35 -4.88
CA VAL A 86 8.21 14.19 -4.07
C VAL A 86 7.71 15.64 -3.97
N SER A 87 7.03 16.12 -5.01
CA SER A 87 6.42 17.46 -5.07
C SER A 87 5.19 17.63 -4.19
N ASP A 88 4.60 16.54 -3.68
CA ASP A 88 3.43 16.63 -2.83
C ASP A 88 3.83 17.19 -1.45
N SER A 89 2.93 17.94 -0.82
CA SER A 89 3.17 18.52 0.50
C SER A 89 3.50 17.45 1.53
N LEU A 90 4.32 17.79 2.53
CA LEU A 90 4.66 16.83 3.59
C LEU A 90 3.41 16.41 4.35
N GLY A 91 3.36 15.12 4.70
CA GLY A 91 2.20 14.52 5.36
C GLY A 91 0.98 14.31 4.46
N SER A 92 1.13 14.48 3.13
CA SER A 92 0.08 14.14 2.18
C SER A 92 0.37 12.82 1.46
N ILE A 93 -0.70 12.11 1.15
CA ILE A 93 -0.73 10.94 0.28
C ILE A 93 -1.94 11.12 -0.65
N GLY A 94 -1.82 10.69 -1.91
CA GLY A 94 -2.93 10.82 -2.86
C GLY A 94 -4.17 10.03 -2.42
N ASN A 95 -5.28 10.23 -3.12
CA ASN A 95 -6.46 9.40 -2.92
C ASN A 95 -6.21 7.97 -3.43
N ALA A 96 -6.70 6.98 -2.68
CA ALA A 96 -6.71 5.60 -3.14
C ALA A 96 -7.63 5.45 -4.36
N ARG A 97 -7.21 4.65 -5.34
CA ARG A 97 -7.98 4.33 -6.55
C ARG A 97 -7.99 2.83 -6.79
N PHE A 98 -9.08 2.30 -7.33
CA PHE A 98 -9.15 0.88 -7.70
C PHE A 98 -8.23 0.58 -8.90
N ILE A 99 -7.50 -0.53 -8.79
CA ILE A 99 -6.94 -1.23 -9.95
C ILE A 99 -7.99 -2.22 -10.46
N ILE A 100 -8.57 -3.01 -9.56
CA ILE A 100 -9.67 -3.94 -9.83
C ILE A 100 -10.69 -3.88 -8.70
N LYS A 101 -11.96 -3.93 -9.07
CA LYS A 101 -13.06 -4.24 -8.15
C LYS A 101 -13.42 -5.72 -8.29
N GLY A 102 -13.38 -6.47 -7.19
CA GLY A 102 -13.76 -7.87 -7.17
C GLY A 102 -15.22 -8.05 -7.60
N PRO A 103 -15.51 -8.85 -8.64
CA PRO A 103 -16.89 -9.04 -9.10
C PRO A 103 -17.75 -9.87 -8.14
N SER A 104 -17.18 -10.63 -7.21
CA SER A 104 -17.93 -11.48 -6.29
C SER A 104 -17.28 -11.59 -4.92
N GLU A 105 -18.04 -12.01 -3.90
CA GLU A 105 -17.50 -12.41 -2.61
C GLU A 105 -16.53 -13.60 -2.74
N THR A 106 -15.75 -13.85 -1.69
CA THR A 106 -14.93 -15.07 -1.56
C THR A 106 -15.63 -16.04 -0.61
N PHE A 107 -15.54 -17.34 -0.86
CA PHE A 107 -15.99 -18.39 0.06
C PHE A 107 -14.87 -18.87 0.98
N ASP A 108 -13.68 -18.33 0.80
CA ASP A 108 -12.53 -18.59 1.66
C ASP A 108 -12.71 -17.91 3.03
N THR A 109 -12.05 -18.45 4.04
CA THR A 109 -11.98 -17.86 5.39
C THR A 109 -10.79 -16.93 5.57
N ARG A 110 -9.88 -16.89 4.58
CA ARG A 110 -8.74 -15.96 4.47
C ARG A 110 -9.19 -14.62 3.91
N TRP A 111 -8.45 -13.57 4.26
CA TRP A 111 -8.71 -12.18 3.81
C TRP A 111 -7.70 -11.68 2.76
N GLY A 112 -6.93 -12.61 2.17
CA GLY A 112 -5.80 -12.35 1.26
C GLY A 112 -4.55 -13.13 1.67
N ASP A 113 -3.57 -13.20 0.78
CA ASP A 113 -2.29 -13.90 0.96
C ASP A 113 -1.07 -13.03 0.65
N PHE A 114 -1.13 -12.19 -0.38
CA PHE A 114 0.05 -11.45 -0.83
C PHE A 114 -0.22 -10.17 -1.65
N GLU A 115 0.74 -9.24 -1.51
CA GLU A 115 0.97 -8.14 -2.43
C GLU A 115 2.46 -8.05 -2.74
N ALA A 116 2.76 -7.58 -3.93
CA ALA A 116 4.10 -7.25 -4.33
C ALA A 116 4.12 -5.92 -5.07
N ALA A 117 5.21 -5.19 -4.91
CA ALA A 117 5.52 -4.02 -5.71
C ALA A 117 6.99 -4.10 -6.12
N SER A 118 7.28 -3.86 -7.39
CA SER A 118 8.63 -3.93 -7.94
C SER A 118 8.88 -2.80 -8.93
N TYR A 119 10.14 -2.42 -9.07
CA TYR A 119 10.61 -1.36 -9.96
C TYR A 119 11.46 -1.97 -11.07
N ASP A 120 11.16 -1.67 -12.33
CA ASP A 120 11.83 -2.29 -13.48
C ASP A 120 13.15 -1.60 -13.91
N GLY A 121 13.62 -0.64 -13.12
CA GLY A 121 14.94 -0.03 -13.27
C GLY A 121 14.96 1.34 -13.92
N PHE A 122 16.13 1.98 -13.91
CA PHE A 122 16.32 3.40 -14.28
C PHE A 122 15.91 3.76 -15.71
N SER A 123 16.03 2.82 -16.65
CA SER A 123 15.75 3.07 -18.07
C SER A 123 14.25 3.19 -18.35
N ALA A 124 13.45 2.24 -17.85
CA ALA A 124 12.00 2.20 -18.09
C ALA A 124 11.21 2.98 -17.04
N ASN A 125 11.70 2.98 -15.80
CA ASN A 125 11.15 3.71 -14.66
C ASN A 125 9.67 3.44 -14.37
N HIS A 126 9.26 2.18 -14.46
CA HIS A 126 7.91 1.76 -14.10
C HIS A 126 7.89 1.07 -12.74
N ILE A 127 6.73 1.15 -12.10
CA ILE A 127 6.39 0.31 -10.97
C ILE A 127 5.37 -0.72 -11.44
N TRP A 128 5.63 -1.98 -11.11
CA TRP A 128 4.73 -3.10 -11.28
C TRP A 128 4.21 -3.51 -9.92
N VAL A 129 2.92 -3.85 -9.85
CA VAL A 129 2.27 -4.33 -8.64
C VAL A 129 1.55 -5.64 -8.91
N ALA A 130 1.50 -6.50 -7.91
CA ALA A 130 0.69 -7.71 -7.89
C ALA A 130 -0.12 -7.74 -6.59
N SER A 131 -1.37 -8.19 -6.66
CA SER A 131 -2.32 -8.23 -5.54
C SER A 131 -3.43 -9.23 -5.88
N GLN A 132 -4.36 -9.42 -4.95
CA GLN A 132 -5.45 -10.37 -5.13
C GLN A 132 -6.83 -9.70 -5.10
N TYR A 133 -7.77 -10.29 -5.83
CA TYR A 133 -9.17 -9.89 -5.82
C TYR A 133 -10.04 -11.15 -5.84
N SER A 134 -11.30 -11.03 -5.44
CA SER A 134 -12.21 -12.17 -5.45
C SER A 134 -13.02 -12.24 -6.74
N ILE A 135 -13.07 -13.43 -7.35
CA ILE A 135 -13.91 -13.76 -8.50
C ILE A 135 -14.41 -15.21 -8.38
N SER A 136 -15.70 -15.40 -8.63
CA SER A 136 -16.36 -16.71 -8.56
C SER A 136 -16.18 -17.46 -7.24
N GLY A 137 -16.10 -16.73 -6.12
CA GLY A 137 -15.95 -17.33 -4.79
C GLY A 137 -14.52 -17.67 -4.38
N ASP A 138 -13.52 -17.34 -5.20
CA ASP A 138 -12.11 -17.66 -4.94
C ASP A 138 -11.21 -16.45 -5.22
N TRP A 139 -9.96 -16.53 -4.75
CA TRP A 139 -8.93 -15.53 -4.95
C TRP A 139 -8.30 -15.64 -6.34
N ALA A 140 -8.20 -14.51 -7.03
CA ALA A 140 -7.47 -14.37 -8.28
C ALA A 140 -6.37 -13.31 -8.17
N THR A 141 -5.29 -13.53 -8.89
CA THR A 141 -4.17 -12.59 -8.96
C THR A 141 -4.35 -11.60 -10.10
N PHE A 142 -4.01 -10.34 -9.85
CA PHE A 142 -3.83 -9.36 -10.91
C PHE A 142 -2.45 -8.70 -10.83
N ILE A 143 -1.84 -8.48 -11.99
CA ILE A 143 -0.56 -7.79 -12.12
C ILE A 143 -0.75 -6.56 -13.00
N ALA A 144 -0.32 -5.40 -12.53
CA ALA A 144 -0.50 -4.13 -13.22
C ALA A 144 0.77 -3.28 -13.19
N ARG A 145 0.94 -2.48 -14.25
CA ARG A 145 1.87 -1.35 -14.25
C ARG A 145 1.13 -0.09 -13.77
N VAL A 146 1.72 0.68 -12.86
CA VAL A 146 1.07 1.80 -12.12
C VAL A 146 1.84 3.11 -12.06
#